data_AF-A0A6I2ZII3-F1
#
_entry.id   AF-A0A6I2ZII3-F1
#
_cell.length_a   1.000
_cell.length_b   1.000
_cell.length_c   1.000
_cell.angle_alpha   90.00
_cell.angle_beta   90.00
_cell.angle_gamma   90.00
#
_symmetry.space_group_name_H-M   'P 1'
#
loop_
_entity.id
_entity.type
_entity.pdbx_description
1 polymer ?
#
loop_
_entity_poly.entity_id
_entity_poly.type
_entity_poly.pdbx_seq_one_letter_code
_entity_poly.pdbx_strand_id
1 'polypeptide(L)'
;MSQQGSSEACESRPRTHFVDESINQELADHGFAVLPNSLSSATVEALAGLYQGVLEQVGRDSSGVFLPSMMISRLDLRAQLWDGVRSMLGPHFDPLFKPNTTTVVGGSFVSKPGAQNSARNPHQDPSIFDETREVSISLWIPLTDSDSSNGTLYLLPGSHRMRNRVRPPDVDSLDSEVSTYALKKSVPVELSAGQVLVIDGAVIHHSPANTSNAERVAAICALIPPDCEMRYARSQNGALAGTAQIYNVGPEMYRSGNLMSPELDPDCLVETPLYRPASMADLESSLSSE
;
A
#
# COMPACT_ATOMS: atom_id res chain seq x y z
N MET A 1 -43.27 26.00 -3.87
CA MET A 1 -42.59 25.58 -5.11
C MET A 1 -41.12 25.43 -4.79
N SER A 2 -40.74 24.18 -4.53
CA SER A 2 -39.42 23.73 -4.11
C SER A 2 -38.43 23.83 -5.27
N GLN A 3 -37.35 24.59 -5.08
CA GLN A 3 -36.17 24.50 -5.92
C GLN A 3 -35.39 23.25 -5.51
N GLN A 4 -35.45 22.22 -6.36
CA GLN A 4 -34.52 21.11 -6.32
C GLN A 4 -33.18 21.59 -6.88
N GLY A 5 -32.20 21.79 -6.01
CA GLY A 5 -30.80 21.82 -6.40
C GLY A 5 -30.38 20.40 -6.74
N SER A 6 -30.24 20.10 -8.03
CA SER A 6 -29.50 18.93 -8.49
C SER A 6 -28.02 19.17 -8.20
N SER A 7 -27.50 18.58 -7.12
CA SER A 7 -26.05 18.44 -6.97
C SER A 7 -25.60 17.41 -8.00
N GLU A 8 -25.09 17.88 -9.14
CA GLU A 8 -24.18 17.09 -9.94
C GLU A 8 -22.95 16.81 -9.07
N ALA A 9 -22.96 15.66 -8.39
CA ALA A 9 -21.74 15.05 -7.90
C ALA A 9 -20.94 14.65 -9.16
N CYS A 10 -20.18 15.61 -9.69
CA CYS A 10 -19.06 15.31 -10.56
C CYS A 10 -18.19 14.35 -9.75
N GLU A 11 -18.20 13.06 -10.09
CA GLU A 11 -17.31 12.03 -9.53
C GLU A 11 -15.87 12.41 -9.90
N SER A 12 -15.30 13.40 -9.20
CA SER A 12 -13.90 13.77 -9.36
C SER A 12 -13.08 12.57 -8.97
N ARG A 13 -12.21 12.09 -9.87
CA ARG A 13 -11.22 11.05 -9.56
C ARG A 13 -10.50 11.44 -8.25
N PRO A 14 -10.27 10.48 -7.32
CA PRO A 14 -9.60 10.80 -6.08
C PRO A 14 -8.22 11.44 -6.34
N ARG A 15 -7.84 12.38 -5.48
CA ARG A 15 -6.80 13.37 -5.80
C ARG A 15 -5.40 12.74 -5.75
N THR A 16 -4.63 12.92 -6.82
CA THR A 16 -3.18 12.72 -6.80
C THR A 16 -2.48 14.05 -6.53
N HIS A 17 -1.35 13.97 -5.83
CA HIS A 17 -0.78 15.11 -5.11
C HIS A 17 0.55 15.60 -5.68
N PHE A 18 1.08 14.98 -6.74
CA PHE A 18 2.42 15.32 -7.25
C PHE A 18 2.42 16.65 -8.02
N VAL A 19 3.52 17.41 -7.95
CA VAL A 19 3.74 18.63 -8.73
C VAL A 19 3.96 18.30 -10.21
N ASP A 20 4.69 17.22 -10.48
CA ASP A 20 4.88 16.71 -11.84
C ASP A 20 3.62 15.97 -12.29
N GLU A 21 2.93 16.55 -13.28
CA GLU A 21 1.67 16.03 -13.77
C GLU A 21 1.83 14.71 -14.54
N SER A 22 3.03 14.39 -15.04
CA SER A 22 3.28 13.08 -15.68
C SER A 22 3.12 11.94 -14.68
N ILE A 23 3.53 12.13 -13.42
CA ILE A 23 3.34 11.13 -12.35
C ILE A 23 1.84 10.95 -12.07
N ASN A 24 1.10 12.06 -11.99
CA ASN A 24 -0.35 12.03 -11.78
C ASN A 24 -1.06 11.31 -12.93
N GLN A 25 -0.60 11.51 -14.17
CA GLN A 25 -1.15 10.86 -15.36
C GLN A 25 -0.87 9.34 -15.37
N GLU A 26 0.36 8.91 -15.07
CA GLU A 26 0.71 7.49 -14.95
C GLU A 26 -0.12 6.79 -13.87
N LEU A 27 -0.33 7.44 -12.71
CA LEU A 27 -1.24 6.94 -11.67
C LEU A 27 -2.69 6.85 -12.17
N ALA A 28 -3.16 7.84 -12.93
CA ALA A 28 -4.51 7.81 -13.50
C ALA A 28 -4.67 6.67 -14.53
N ASP A 29 -3.65 6.43 -15.35
CA ASP A 29 -3.69 5.54 -16.51
C ASP A 29 -3.37 4.08 -16.16
N HIS A 30 -2.49 3.87 -15.18
CA HIS A 30 -1.97 2.54 -14.85
C HIS A 30 -2.17 2.19 -13.38
N GLY A 31 -2.34 3.19 -12.51
CA GLY A 31 -2.43 3.03 -11.06
C GLY A 31 -1.06 2.99 -10.37
N PHE A 32 0.03 3.14 -11.12
CA PHE A 32 1.37 3.20 -10.56
C PHE A 32 2.29 4.02 -11.46
N ALA A 33 3.37 4.54 -10.88
CA ALA A 33 4.38 5.32 -11.59
C ALA A 33 5.78 5.03 -11.02
N VAL A 34 6.82 5.08 -11.87
CA VAL A 34 8.21 4.94 -11.43
C VAL A 34 8.87 6.31 -11.38
N LEU A 35 9.51 6.63 -10.25
CA LEU A 35 10.34 7.82 -10.09
C LEU A 35 11.82 7.44 -10.24
N PRO A 36 12.42 7.64 -11.42
CA PRO A 36 13.83 7.31 -11.64
C PRO A 36 14.73 8.29 -10.87
N ASN A 37 15.87 7.80 -10.37
CA ASN A 37 16.89 8.61 -9.69
C ASN A 37 16.38 9.36 -8.44
N SER A 38 15.53 8.70 -7.64
CA SER A 38 14.85 9.35 -6.51
C SER A 38 15.72 9.49 -5.25
N LEU A 39 16.40 8.41 -4.84
CA LEU A 39 17.17 8.39 -3.60
C LEU A 39 18.66 8.16 -3.85
N SER A 40 19.49 8.80 -3.02
CA SER A 40 20.93 8.59 -3.03
C SER A 40 21.29 7.22 -2.42
N SER A 41 22.46 6.68 -2.78
CA SER A 41 22.98 5.46 -2.15
C SER A 41 23.11 5.61 -0.63
N ALA A 42 23.50 6.79 -0.14
CA ALA A 42 23.58 7.07 1.29
C ALA A 42 22.21 6.97 2.00
N THR A 43 21.14 7.44 1.36
CA THR A 43 19.77 7.30 1.89
C THR A 43 19.34 5.83 1.92
N VAL A 44 19.65 5.08 0.86
CA VAL A 44 19.37 3.63 0.77
C VAL A 44 20.11 2.85 1.86
N GLU A 45 21.41 3.13 2.04
CA GLU A 45 22.25 2.53 3.09
C GLU A 45 21.72 2.86 4.49
N ALA A 46 21.27 4.09 4.73
CA ALA A 46 20.70 4.50 6.01
C ALA A 46 19.38 3.76 6.33
N LEU A 47 18.49 3.61 5.34
CA LEU A 47 17.26 2.82 5.48
C LEU A 47 17.57 1.34 5.75
N ALA A 48 18.53 0.77 5.03
CA ALA A 48 18.96 -0.60 5.23
C ALA A 48 19.55 -0.79 6.65
N GLY A 49 20.39 0.13 7.10
CA GLY A 49 20.96 0.12 8.44
C GLY A 49 19.91 0.22 9.55
N LEU A 50 18.89 1.09 9.37
CA LEU A 50 17.75 1.18 10.29
C LEU A 50 17.03 -0.16 10.42
N TYR A 51 16.72 -0.82 9.30
CA TYR A 51 16.05 -2.12 9.31
C TYR A 51 16.90 -3.21 9.97
N GLN A 52 18.20 -3.28 9.62
CA GLN A 52 19.11 -4.27 10.21
C GLN A 52 19.25 -4.09 11.72
N GLY A 53 19.39 -2.86 12.22
CA GLY A 53 19.49 -2.60 13.65
C GLY A 53 18.24 -3.01 14.45
N VAL A 54 17.06 -3.02 13.82
CA VAL A 54 15.86 -3.60 14.44
C VAL A 54 15.88 -5.12 14.39
N LEU A 55 16.25 -5.72 13.25
CA LEU A 55 16.34 -7.18 13.11
C LEU A 55 17.36 -7.81 14.08
N GLU A 56 18.48 -7.15 14.36
CA GLU A 56 19.46 -7.60 15.36
C GLU A 56 18.85 -7.75 16.77
N GLN A 57 17.80 -6.98 17.08
CA GLN A 57 17.14 -7.00 18.40
C GLN A 57 16.00 -8.02 18.49
N VAL A 58 15.27 -8.24 17.40
CA VAL A 58 14.11 -9.16 17.39
C VAL A 58 14.45 -10.55 16.85
N GLY A 59 15.63 -10.70 16.27
CA GLY A 59 16.03 -11.90 15.55
C GLY A 59 15.35 -11.98 14.19
N ARG A 60 15.89 -12.85 13.34
CA ARG A 60 15.38 -13.03 11.99
C ARG A 60 14.76 -14.41 11.84
N ASP A 61 13.52 -14.44 11.37
CA ASP A 61 12.85 -15.69 11.05
C ASP A 61 13.57 -16.39 9.88
N SER A 62 13.96 -17.65 10.11
CA SER A 62 14.64 -18.50 9.13
C SER A 62 13.67 -19.40 8.37
N SER A 63 12.35 -19.25 8.56
CA SER A 63 11.33 -20.06 7.89
C SER A 63 11.31 -19.87 6.37
N GLY A 64 11.90 -18.80 5.84
CA GLY A 64 11.92 -18.49 4.40
C GLY A 64 10.67 -17.76 3.90
N VAL A 65 9.75 -17.38 4.79
CA VAL A 65 8.52 -16.67 4.40
C VAL A 65 8.77 -15.18 4.14
N PHE A 66 7.83 -14.54 3.44
CA PHE A 66 7.77 -13.09 3.33
C PHE A 66 7.59 -12.44 4.72
N LEU A 67 8.39 -11.42 5.03
CA LEU A 67 8.39 -10.78 6.33
C LEU A 67 8.05 -9.28 6.21
N PRO A 68 6.81 -8.88 6.54
CA PRO A 68 6.47 -7.49 6.75
C PRO A 68 6.84 -7.08 8.18
N SER A 69 7.61 -5.99 8.33
CA SER A 69 8.05 -5.48 9.64
C SER A 69 6.89 -5.03 10.53
N MET A 70 5.71 -4.81 9.95
CA MET A 70 4.47 -4.55 10.70
C MET A 70 4.05 -5.73 11.60
N MET A 71 4.55 -6.94 11.34
CA MET A 71 4.31 -8.13 12.17
C MET A 71 5.28 -8.28 13.35
N ILE A 72 6.26 -7.38 13.48
CA ILE A 72 7.14 -7.35 14.65
C ILE A 72 6.30 -7.02 15.90
N SER A 73 6.33 -7.92 16.89
CA SER A 73 5.52 -7.79 18.12
C SER A 73 6.02 -6.68 19.06
N ARG A 74 7.30 -6.27 18.94
CA ARG A 74 7.90 -5.14 19.65
C ARG A 74 7.42 -3.82 19.03
N LEU A 75 6.31 -3.29 19.56
CA LEU A 75 5.65 -2.08 19.08
C LEU A 75 6.55 -0.83 19.11
N ASP A 76 7.46 -0.76 20.09
CA ASP A 76 8.47 0.29 20.19
C ASP A 76 9.46 0.26 19.01
N LEU A 77 9.87 -0.92 18.57
CA LEU A 77 10.75 -1.09 17.41
C LEU A 77 10.01 -0.85 16.08
N ARG A 78 8.73 -1.20 16.01
CA ARG A 78 7.88 -0.79 14.87
C ARG A 78 7.76 0.73 14.76
N ALA A 79 7.54 1.41 15.88
CA ALA A 79 7.51 2.86 15.93
C ALA A 79 8.85 3.47 15.50
N GLN A 80 9.97 2.87 15.93
CA GLN A 80 11.32 3.27 15.49
C GLN A 80 11.50 3.17 13.96
N LEU A 81 11.05 2.08 13.34
CA LEU A 81 11.09 1.93 11.88
C LEU A 81 10.23 3.00 11.19
N TRP A 82 9.00 3.21 11.70
CA TRP A 82 8.06 4.19 11.17
C TRP A 82 8.60 5.61 11.19
N ASP A 83 9.11 6.04 12.35
CA ASP A 83 9.64 7.38 12.53
C ASP A 83 10.94 7.58 11.75
N GLY A 84 11.80 6.56 11.70
CA GLY A 84 13.04 6.61 10.93
C GLY A 84 12.77 6.75 9.43
N VAL A 85 11.81 5.98 8.89
CA VAL A 85 11.37 6.12 7.49
C VAL A 85 10.81 7.52 7.25
N ARG A 86 9.94 8.04 8.12
CA ARG A 86 9.40 9.41 8.00
C ARG A 86 10.52 10.45 7.97
N SER A 87 11.45 10.36 8.91
CA SER A 87 12.56 11.31 9.07
C SER A 87 13.48 11.33 7.85
N MET A 88 13.77 10.16 7.27
CA MET A 88 14.63 10.06 6.09
C MET A 88 13.90 10.43 4.80
N LEU A 89 12.66 9.95 4.60
CA LEU A 89 11.96 10.06 3.32
C LEU A 89 11.09 11.32 3.18
N GLY A 90 10.54 11.85 4.27
CA GLY A 90 9.72 13.07 4.26
C GLY A 90 10.44 14.25 3.59
N PRO A 91 11.66 14.64 4.03
CA PRO A 91 12.40 15.73 3.41
C PRO A 91 12.74 15.52 1.92
N HIS A 92 12.77 14.27 1.45
CA HIS A 92 13.02 13.94 0.05
C HIS A 92 11.75 14.03 -0.80
N PHE A 93 10.62 13.53 -0.31
CA PHE A 93 9.38 13.43 -1.10
C PHE A 93 8.41 14.59 -0.90
N ASP A 94 8.36 15.22 0.27
CA ASP A 94 7.43 16.33 0.53
C ASP A 94 7.55 17.47 -0.51
N PRO A 95 8.76 17.85 -1.00
CA PRO A 95 8.90 18.84 -2.06
C PRO A 95 8.34 18.42 -3.43
N LEU A 96 8.08 17.12 -3.65
CA LEU A 96 7.48 16.61 -4.89
C LEU A 96 5.96 16.75 -4.91
N PHE A 97 5.34 17.11 -3.79
CA PHE A 97 3.90 17.26 -3.66
C PHE A 97 3.46 18.72 -3.79
N LYS A 98 2.22 18.91 -4.27
CA LYS A 98 1.56 20.21 -4.28
C LYS A 98 1.49 20.72 -2.82
N PRO A 99 1.77 22.02 -2.56
CA PRO A 99 1.84 22.53 -1.20
C PRO A 99 0.57 22.24 -0.40
N ASN A 100 0.73 21.71 0.81
CA ASN A 100 -0.35 21.39 1.76
C ASN A 100 -1.39 20.39 1.23
N THR A 101 -1.02 19.47 0.33
CA THR A 101 -1.96 18.46 -0.17
C THR A 101 -1.67 17.05 0.33
N THR A 102 -0.42 16.72 0.65
CA THR A 102 -0.05 15.46 1.29
C THR A 102 1.36 15.53 1.90
N THR A 103 1.70 14.56 2.74
CA THR A 103 3.06 14.34 3.27
C THR A 103 3.32 12.86 3.50
N VAL A 104 4.59 12.48 3.64
CA VAL A 104 4.96 11.13 4.10
C VAL A 104 4.60 10.98 5.59
N VAL A 105 3.70 10.04 5.90
CA VAL A 105 3.26 9.81 7.30
C VAL A 105 4.26 8.99 8.11
N GLY A 106 5.04 8.15 7.43
CA GLY A 106 5.94 7.14 7.98
C GLY A 106 5.79 5.83 7.23
N GLY A 107 6.42 4.76 7.74
CA GLY A 107 6.50 3.54 6.98
C GLY A 107 6.95 2.28 7.70
N SER A 108 7.18 1.26 6.90
CA SER A 108 7.57 -0.07 7.33
C SER A 108 8.52 -0.68 6.31
N PHE A 109 8.95 -1.91 6.54
CA PHE A 109 9.81 -2.65 5.63
C PHE A 109 9.15 -3.97 5.29
N VAL A 110 9.42 -4.46 4.09
CA VAL A 110 9.09 -5.82 3.67
C VAL A 110 10.36 -6.50 3.21
N SER A 111 10.55 -7.74 3.62
CA SER A 111 11.70 -8.52 3.20
C SER A 111 11.32 -9.88 2.63
N LYS A 112 12.09 -10.29 1.62
CA LYS A 112 11.95 -11.57 0.95
C LYS A 112 13.26 -12.34 1.05
N PRO A 113 13.35 -13.36 1.92
CA PRO A 113 14.50 -14.25 1.91
C PRO A 113 14.55 -15.03 0.59
N GLY A 114 15.75 -15.46 0.20
CA GLY A 114 15.97 -16.35 -0.95
C GLY A 114 15.38 -17.73 -0.71
N ALA A 115 14.06 -17.87 -0.91
CA ALA A 115 13.31 -19.08 -0.60
C ALA A 115 11.99 -19.15 -1.40
N GLN A 116 11.58 -20.38 -1.73
CA GLN A 116 10.39 -20.64 -2.54
C GLN A 116 9.08 -20.19 -1.87
N ASN A 117 9.02 -20.22 -0.54
CA ASN A 117 7.86 -19.82 0.25
C ASN A 117 7.78 -18.32 0.55
N SER A 118 8.67 -17.52 -0.05
CA SER A 118 8.61 -16.06 0.08
C SER A 118 7.55 -15.41 -0.82
N ALA A 119 6.90 -16.14 -1.74
CA ALA A 119 5.91 -15.57 -2.67
C ALA A 119 4.74 -14.88 -1.95
N ARG A 120 4.24 -13.77 -2.51
CA ARG A 120 2.98 -13.14 -2.11
C ARG A 120 2.01 -13.17 -3.29
N ASN A 121 0.85 -13.79 -3.05
CA ASN A 121 -0.27 -13.86 -3.98
C ASN A 121 -0.82 -12.47 -4.35
N PRO A 122 -1.55 -12.35 -5.47
CA PRO A 122 -2.26 -11.14 -5.83
C PRO A 122 -3.18 -10.62 -4.73
N HIS A 123 -3.15 -9.31 -4.55
CA HIS A 123 -3.99 -8.59 -3.61
C HIS A 123 -4.01 -7.10 -3.95
N GLN A 124 -4.88 -6.38 -3.25
CA GLN A 124 -4.85 -4.93 -3.15
C GLN A 124 -4.47 -4.57 -1.70
N ASP A 125 -3.98 -3.35 -1.51
CA ASP A 125 -3.73 -2.83 -0.17
C ASP A 125 -5.06 -2.52 0.53
N PRO A 126 -5.09 -2.60 1.88
CA PRO A 126 -6.26 -2.19 2.66
C PRO A 126 -6.64 -0.73 2.39
N SER A 127 -7.93 -0.44 2.41
CA SER A 127 -8.43 0.93 2.30
C SER A 127 -8.15 1.67 3.61
N ILE A 128 -7.19 2.60 3.61
CA ILE A 128 -6.78 3.36 4.81
C ILE A 128 -7.38 4.77 4.86
N PHE A 129 -8.17 5.15 3.85
CA PHE A 129 -8.89 6.42 3.75
C PHE A 129 -10.31 6.21 3.18
N ASP A 130 -11.08 7.28 3.12
CA ASP A 130 -12.29 7.33 2.29
C ASP A 130 -11.92 7.39 0.81
N GLU A 131 -11.91 6.24 0.14
CA GLU A 131 -11.53 6.14 -1.27
C GLU A 131 -12.58 6.68 -2.25
N THR A 132 -13.67 7.26 -1.74
CA THR A 132 -14.56 8.11 -2.55
C THR A 132 -14.02 9.55 -2.70
N ARG A 133 -13.05 9.94 -1.87
CA ARG A 133 -12.51 11.31 -1.76
C ARG A 133 -11.02 11.39 -2.03
N GLU A 134 -10.24 10.43 -1.53
CA GLU A 134 -8.79 10.40 -1.64
C GLU A 134 -8.27 9.01 -2.02
N VAL A 135 -7.12 8.95 -2.68
CA VAL A 135 -6.47 7.66 -2.98
C VAL A 135 -5.47 7.29 -1.89
N SER A 136 -5.45 6.02 -1.50
CA SER A 136 -4.38 5.47 -0.68
C SER A 136 -3.13 5.31 -1.57
N ILE A 137 -2.13 6.18 -1.42
CA ILE A 137 -0.86 6.07 -2.16
C ILE A 137 0.24 5.51 -1.26
N SER A 138 0.94 4.48 -1.74
CA SER A 138 2.16 3.96 -1.14
C SER A 138 3.37 4.21 -2.03
N LEU A 139 4.52 4.46 -1.41
CA LEU A 139 5.83 4.49 -2.07
C LEU A 139 6.58 3.22 -1.67
N TRP A 140 6.95 2.42 -2.67
CA TRP A 140 7.75 1.21 -2.50
C TRP A 140 9.17 1.46 -3.01
N ILE A 141 10.16 1.26 -2.14
CA ILE A 141 11.57 1.58 -2.38
C ILE A 141 12.42 0.34 -2.12
N PRO A 142 12.92 -0.36 -3.15
CA PRO A 142 13.83 -1.46 -2.94
C PRO A 142 15.20 -0.93 -2.49
N LEU A 143 15.78 -1.61 -1.49
CA LEU A 143 17.08 -1.26 -0.92
C LEU A 143 18.24 -2.03 -1.55
N THR A 144 17.90 -2.94 -2.46
CA THR A 144 18.79 -3.65 -3.39
C THR A 144 18.15 -3.58 -4.77
N ASP A 145 18.88 -3.87 -5.83
CA ASP A 145 18.24 -4.05 -7.13
C ASP A 145 17.14 -5.12 -7.03
N SER A 146 16.01 -4.89 -7.68
CA SER A 146 14.82 -5.72 -7.62
C SER A 146 14.38 -6.09 -9.02
N ASP A 147 14.40 -7.38 -9.32
CA ASP A 147 14.11 -7.93 -10.63
C ASP A 147 13.28 -9.23 -10.51
N SER A 148 12.98 -9.83 -11.65
CA SER A 148 12.24 -11.10 -11.70
C SER A 148 12.92 -12.26 -10.95
N SER A 149 14.26 -12.26 -10.81
CA SER A 149 15.01 -13.34 -10.16
C SER A 149 14.89 -13.31 -8.63
N ASN A 150 14.79 -12.10 -8.06
CA ASN A 150 14.65 -11.91 -6.62
C ASN A 150 13.24 -11.55 -6.19
N GLY A 151 12.26 -11.67 -7.10
CA GLY A 151 10.84 -11.65 -6.83
C GLY A 151 10.20 -10.27 -6.82
N THR A 152 10.64 -9.34 -7.68
CA THR A 152 10.11 -7.96 -7.78
C THR A 152 8.58 -7.89 -7.82
N LEU A 153 8.02 -6.68 -7.65
CA LEU A 153 6.58 -6.47 -7.75
C LEU A 153 6.09 -6.65 -9.19
N TYR A 154 4.95 -7.30 -9.32
CA TYR A 154 4.17 -7.41 -10.54
C TYR A 154 2.85 -6.68 -10.30
N LEU A 155 2.48 -5.76 -11.18
CA LEU A 155 1.28 -4.95 -11.05
C LEU A 155 0.37 -5.17 -12.25
N LEU A 156 -0.95 -5.15 -12.03
CA LEU A 156 -1.94 -5.24 -13.11
C LEU A 156 -2.42 -3.82 -13.49
N PRO A 157 -1.94 -3.25 -14.60
CA PRO A 157 -2.28 -1.87 -14.96
C PRO A 157 -3.79 -1.68 -15.13
N GLY A 158 -4.32 -0.58 -14.60
CA GLY A 158 -5.73 -0.21 -14.72
C GLY A 158 -6.68 -0.94 -13.77
N SER A 159 -6.17 -1.86 -12.93
CA SER A 159 -7.00 -2.60 -11.94
C SER A 159 -7.44 -1.75 -10.74
N HIS A 160 -6.81 -0.60 -10.50
CA HIS A 160 -7.19 0.33 -9.43
C HIS A 160 -8.56 0.98 -9.60
N ARG A 161 -9.12 0.95 -10.81
CA ARG A 161 -10.43 1.56 -11.11
C ARG A 161 -11.61 0.69 -10.69
N MET A 162 -11.35 -0.51 -10.16
CA MET A 162 -12.38 -1.35 -9.55
C MET A 162 -13.03 -0.59 -8.39
N ARG A 163 -14.36 -0.68 -8.28
CA ARG A 163 -15.14 0.08 -7.30
C ARG A 163 -15.22 -0.61 -5.92
N ASN A 164 -14.32 -1.56 -5.63
CA ASN A 164 -14.25 -2.25 -4.33
C ASN A 164 -13.46 -1.43 -3.30
N ARG A 165 -14.03 -0.29 -2.92
CA ARG A 165 -13.39 0.74 -2.06
C ARG A 165 -13.25 0.37 -0.59
N VAL A 166 -13.93 -0.69 -0.14
CA VAL A 166 -13.85 -1.19 1.24
C VAL A 166 -13.04 -2.48 1.24
N ARG A 167 -11.81 -2.41 1.73
CA ARG A 167 -10.86 -3.54 1.75
C ARG A 167 -10.31 -3.73 3.17
N PRO A 168 -11.01 -4.49 4.03
CA PRO A 168 -10.52 -4.82 5.36
C PRO A 168 -9.21 -5.63 5.26
N PRO A 169 -8.21 -5.38 6.11
CA PRO A 169 -6.91 -6.06 6.04
C PRO A 169 -6.96 -7.52 6.50
N ASP A 170 -8.05 -7.94 7.15
CA ASP A 170 -8.24 -9.27 7.73
C ASP A 170 -8.83 -10.29 6.76
N VAL A 171 -9.16 -9.89 5.53
CA VAL A 171 -9.75 -10.76 4.50
C VAL A 171 -9.23 -10.41 3.11
N ASP A 172 -9.19 -11.39 2.21
CA ASP A 172 -8.77 -11.13 0.82
C ASP A 172 -9.82 -10.30 0.07
N SER A 173 -9.35 -9.27 -0.64
CA SER A 173 -10.19 -8.35 -1.42
C SER A 173 -10.51 -8.84 -2.83
N LEU A 174 -9.95 -9.97 -3.26
CA LEU A 174 -10.05 -10.51 -4.62
C LEU A 174 -10.64 -11.91 -4.60
N ASP A 175 -11.50 -12.24 -5.56
CA ASP A 175 -11.86 -13.62 -5.80
C ASP A 175 -10.69 -14.42 -6.43
N SER A 176 -10.85 -15.75 -6.51
CA SER A 176 -9.81 -16.63 -7.03
C SER A 176 -9.61 -16.51 -8.54
N GLU A 177 -10.64 -16.11 -9.30
CA GLU A 177 -10.56 -15.94 -10.75
C GLU A 177 -9.77 -14.68 -11.11
N VAL A 178 -10.04 -13.57 -10.42
CA VAL A 178 -9.29 -12.32 -10.50
C VAL A 178 -7.84 -12.54 -10.10
N SER A 179 -7.59 -13.27 -9.02
CA SER A 179 -6.24 -13.63 -8.61
C SER A 179 -5.50 -14.43 -9.70
N THR A 180 -6.18 -15.42 -10.30
CA THR A 180 -5.62 -16.23 -11.39
C THR A 180 -5.35 -15.41 -12.64
N TYR A 181 -6.23 -14.45 -12.95
CA TYR A 181 -6.05 -13.52 -14.05
C TYR A 181 -4.83 -12.61 -13.81
N ALA A 182 -4.74 -12.02 -12.62
CA ALA A 182 -3.65 -11.13 -12.23
C ALA A 182 -2.28 -11.82 -12.34
N LEU A 183 -2.15 -13.08 -11.88
CA LEU A 183 -0.90 -13.85 -12.02
C LEU A 183 -0.43 -14.00 -13.47
N LYS A 184 -1.35 -13.97 -14.45
CA LYS A 184 -1.04 -14.16 -15.88
C LYS A 184 -0.85 -12.84 -16.62
N LYS A 185 -1.39 -11.74 -16.11
CA LYS A 185 -1.54 -10.48 -16.84
C LYS A 185 -0.81 -9.29 -16.20
N SER A 186 -0.35 -9.43 -14.96
CA SER A 186 0.46 -8.42 -14.30
C SER A 186 1.83 -8.31 -14.99
N VAL A 187 2.37 -7.09 -15.01
CA VAL A 187 3.68 -6.77 -15.59
C VAL A 187 4.71 -6.61 -14.47
N PRO A 188 5.94 -7.15 -14.63
CA PRO A 188 7.01 -6.92 -13.66
C PRO A 188 7.45 -5.46 -13.70
N VAL A 189 7.77 -4.91 -12.53
CA VAL A 189 8.43 -3.60 -12.41
C VAL A 189 9.81 -3.82 -11.81
N GLU A 190 10.83 -3.78 -12.67
CA GLU A 190 12.22 -3.93 -12.27
C GLU A 190 12.81 -2.57 -11.91
N LEU A 191 13.47 -2.50 -10.75
CA LEU A 191 13.97 -1.25 -10.17
C LEU A 191 15.38 -1.45 -9.63
N SER A 192 16.25 -0.47 -9.86
CA SER A 192 17.51 -0.36 -9.14
C SER A 192 17.29 0.14 -7.72
N ALA A 193 18.22 -0.17 -6.82
CA ALA A 193 18.18 0.32 -5.44
C ALA A 193 18.01 1.85 -5.38
N GLY A 194 17.05 2.33 -4.59
CA GLY A 194 16.75 3.76 -4.43
C GLY A 194 15.87 4.39 -5.52
N GLN A 195 15.48 3.65 -6.56
CA GLN A 195 14.32 4.03 -7.36
C GLN A 195 13.04 3.83 -6.55
N VAL A 196 11.96 4.50 -6.95
CA VAL A 196 10.70 4.49 -6.20
C VAL A 196 9.58 4.09 -7.14
N LEU A 197 8.77 3.13 -6.69
CA LEU A 197 7.50 2.81 -7.30
C LEU A 197 6.39 3.46 -6.47
N VAL A 198 5.65 4.38 -7.07
CA VAL A 198 4.44 4.97 -6.52
C VAL A 198 3.27 4.06 -6.89
N ILE A 199 2.46 3.65 -5.92
CA ILE A 199 1.39 2.67 -6.11
C ILE A 199 0.09 3.24 -5.55
N ASP A 200 -0.98 3.23 -6.35
CA ASP A 200 -2.34 3.31 -5.85
C ASP A 200 -2.69 1.99 -5.15
N GLY A 201 -3.08 2.06 -3.89
CA GLY A 201 -3.38 0.90 -3.05
C GLY A 201 -4.50 0.01 -3.61
N ALA A 202 -5.32 0.49 -4.53
CA ALA A 202 -6.31 -0.31 -5.24
C ALA A 202 -5.73 -1.11 -6.43
N VAL A 203 -4.47 -0.87 -6.86
CA VAL A 203 -3.84 -1.70 -7.90
C VAL A 203 -3.64 -3.12 -7.38
N ILE A 204 -4.11 -4.11 -8.15
CA ILE A 204 -3.78 -5.50 -7.92
C ILE A 204 -2.28 -5.68 -8.17
N HIS A 205 -1.57 -6.16 -7.14
CA HIS A 205 -0.16 -6.45 -7.24
C HIS A 205 0.19 -7.75 -6.50
N HIS A 206 1.28 -8.38 -6.95
CA HIS A 206 1.82 -9.59 -6.37
C HIS A 206 3.34 -9.61 -6.45
N SER A 207 3.99 -10.57 -5.79
CA SER A 207 5.43 -10.75 -5.94
C SER A 207 5.80 -12.23 -5.94
N PRO A 208 6.42 -12.76 -7.02
CA PRO A 208 6.89 -14.15 -7.07
C PRO A 208 7.93 -14.45 -5.99
N ALA A 209 8.18 -15.74 -5.74
CA ALA A 209 9.24 -16.14 -4.81
C ALA A 209 10.59 -15.53 -5.20
N ASN A 210 11.36 -15.11 -4.20
CA ASN A 210 12.75 -14.76 -4.40
C ASN A 210 13.56 -16.06 -4.58
N THR A 211 14.05 -16.27 -5.80
CA THR A 211 14.85 -17.46 -6.18
C THR A 211 16.36 -17.20 -6.15
N SER A 212 16.77 -16.00 -5.76
CA SER A 212 18.17 -15.65 -5.56
C SER A 212 18.70 -16.16 -4.21
N ASN A 213 20.01 -16.02 -3.99
CA ASN A 213 20.66 -16.40 -2.72
C ASN A 213 20.72 -15.26 -1.69
N ALA A 214 20.15 -14.09 -2.02
CA ALA A 214 20.19 -12.91 -1.17
C ALA A 214 18.77 -12.51 -0.74
N GLU A 215 18.64 -11.90 0.43
CA GLU A 215 17.40 -11.24 0.79
C GLU A 215 17.23 -9.95 0.00
N ARG A 216 16.01 -9.70 -0.46
CA ARG A 216 15.62 -8.40 -0.97
C ARG A 216 14.73 -7.69 0.06
N VAL A 217 15.15 -6.49 0.44
CA VAL A 217 14.43 -5.63 1.38
C VAL A 217 13.90 -4.43 0.63
N ALA A 218 12.69 -4.00 0.96
CA ALA A 218 12.13 -2.74 0.50
C ALA A 218 11.53 -1.96 1.67
N ALA A 219 11.73 -0.64 1.67
CA ALA A 219 10.96 0.27 2.51
C ALA A 219 9.61 0.56 1.83
N ILE A 220 8.57 0.72 2.64
CA ILE A 220 7.23 1.12 2.21
C ILE A 220 6.82 2.30 3.08
N CYS A 221 6.38 3.40 2.47
CA CYS A 221 5.73 4.48 3.21
C CYS A 221 4.41 4.87 2.56
N ALA A 222 3.48 5.36 3.38
CA ALA A 222 2.20 5.86 2.90
C ALA A 222 2.20 7.39 2.84
N LEU A 223 1.40 7.94 1.95
CA LEU A 223 1.12 9.37 1.89
C LEU A 223 -0.17 9.66 2.65
N ILE A 224 -0.20 10.77 3.39
CA ILE A 224 -1.40 11.23 4.09
C ILE A 224 -1.77 12.66 3.68
N PRO A 225 -2.98 12.89 3.13
CA PRO A 225 -3.54 14.22 2.96
C PRO A 225 -3.82 14.87 4.33
N PRO A 226 -3.52 16.16 4.54
CA PRO A 226 -3.59 16.79 5.86
C PRO A 226 -5.01 16.86 6.45
N ASP A 227 -6.03 16.89 5.59
CA ASP A 227 -7.43 16.98 5.99
C ASP A 227 -8.16 15.62 5.96
N CYS A 228 -7.42 14.51 5.94
CA CYS A 228 -7.99 13.17 5.89
C CYS A 228 -7.72 12.37 7.15
N GLU A 229 -8.81 11.92 7.76
CA GLU A 229 -8.77 10.93 8.83
C GLU A 229 -8.42 9.57 8.25
N MET A 230 -7.40 8.92 8.82
CA MET A 230 -7.11 7.53 8.47
C MET A 230 -8.27 6.65 8.96
N ARG A 231 -8.51 5.56 8.23
CA ARG A 231 -9.60 4.63 8.49
C ARG A 231 -9.09 3.22 8.62
N TYR A 232 -9.67 2.45 9.54
CA TYR A 232 -9.48 1.02 9.63
C TYR A 232 -10.80 0.30 9.39
N ALA A 233 -10.86 -0.55 8.38
CA ALA A 233 -11.98 -1.43 8.13
C ALA A 233 -11.77 -2.77 8.81
N ARG A 234 -12.81 -3.32 9.45
CA ARG A 234 -12.80 -4.65 10.08
C ARG A 234 -13.94 -5.48 9.53
N SER A 235 -13.66 -6.66 8.99
CA SER A 235 -14.71 -7.59 8.58
C SER A 235 -15.56 -8.04 9.77
N GLN A 236 -16.85 -8.31 9.55
CA GLN A 236 -17.66 -8.94 10.58
C GLN A 236 -17.33 -10.45 10.64
N ASN A 237 -16.75 -10.90 11.75
CA ASN A 237 -16.41 -12.31 12.01
C ASN A 237 -15.44 -12.96 11.00
N GLY A 238 -14.58 -12.20 10.32
CA GLY A 238 -13.64 -12.77 9.34
C GLY A 238 -14.32 -13.26 8.05
N ALA A 239 -15.56 -12.83 7.78
CA ALA A 239 -16.28 -13.27 6.59
C ALA A 239 -15.65 -12.71 5.31
N LEU A 240 -15.61 -13.49 4.23
CA LEU A 240 -15.07 -12.99 2.95
C LEU A 240 -15.96 -11.92 2.29
N ALA A 241 -17.26 -11.93 2.58
CA ALA A 241 -18.23 -10.94 2.12
C ALA A 241 -19.28 -10.67 3.19
N GLY A 242 -19.86 -9.47 3.19
CA GLY A 242 -20.85 -9.05 4.18
C GLY A 242 -20.72 -7.57 4.46
N THR A 243 -20.75 -7.20 5.74
CA THR A 243 -20.54 -5.81 6.18
C THR A 243 -19.21 -5.65 6.91
N ALA A 244 -18.51 -4.56 6.66
CA ALA A 244 -17.30 -4.19 7.39
C ALA A 244 -17.60 -2.99 8.29
N GLN A 245 -17.06 -2.97 9.51
CA GLN A 245 -17.10 -1.79 10.36
C GLN A 245 -15.90 -0.91 10.03
N ILE A 246 -16.15 0.37 9.74
CA ILE A 246 -15.09 1.34 9.42
C ILE A 246 -14.93 2.30 10.58
N TYR A 247 -13.71 2.41 11.10
CA TYR A 247 -13.36 3.28 12.22
C TYR A 247 -12.43 4.40 11.77
N ASN A 248 -12.67 5.62 12.23
CA ASN A 248 -11.65 6.66 12.17
C ASN A 248 -10.53 6.32 13.18
N VAL A 249 -9.29 6.39 12.73
CA VAL A 249 -8.11 6.04 13.51
C VAL A 249 -7.01 7.08 13.30
N GLY A 250 -6.18 7.26 14.33
CA GLY A 250 -4.98 8.07 14.21
C GLY A 250 -3.82 7.30 13.55
N PRO A 251 -2.79 8.00 13.03
CA PRO A 251 -1.58 7.36 12.51
C PRO A 251 -0.86 6.49 13.55
N GLU A 252 -1.06 6.76 14.85
CA GLU A 252 -0.50 5.95 15.94
C GLU A 252 -0.92 4.47 15.88
N MET A 253 -2.11 4.18 15.36
CA MET A 253 -2.59 2.82 15.19
C MET A 253 -1.70 2.05 14.19
N TYR A 254 -1.27 2.69 13.10
CA TYR A 254 -0.35 2.09 12.12
C TYR A 254 1.11 2.11 12.60
N ARG A 255 1.53 3.21 13.23
CA ARG A 255 2.89 3.42 13.75
C ARG A 255 3.25 2.41 14.85
N SER A 256 2.36 2.20 15.82
CA SER A 256 2.67 1.44 17.03
C SER A 256 1.52 0.58 17.56
N GLY A 257 0.37 0.53 16.87
CA GLY A 257 -0.76 -0.31 17.26
C GLY A 257 -0.61 -1.77 16.82
N ASN A 258 -1.33 -2.67 17.49
CA ASN A 258 -1.45 -4.06 17.07
C ASN A 258 -2.43 -4.17 15.89
N LEU A 259 -1.91 -4.28 14.67
CA LEU A 259 -2.74 -4.35 13.46
C LEU A 259 -3.49 -5.68 13.31
N MET A 260 -3.05 -6.74 13.99
CA MET A 260 -3.71 -8.05 13.95
C MET A 260 -4.92 -8.12 14.89
N SER A 261 -4.91 -7.33 15.95
CA SER A 261 -5.98 -7.25 16.93
C SER A 261 -6.05 -5.83 17.50
N PRO A 262 -6.46 -4.85 16.67
CA PRO A 262 -6.46 -3.47 17.07
C PRO A 262 -7.54 -3.21 18.11
N GLU A 263 -7.20 -2.40 19.11
CA GLU A 263 -8.18 -1.79 20.00
C GLU A 263 -8.85 -0.63 19.23
N LEU A 264 -10.14 -0.80 18.94
CA LEU A 264 -10.92 0.16 18.17
C LEU A 264 -11.98 0.80 19.07
N ASP A 265 -11.96 2.12 19.16
CA ASP A 265 -12.92 2.90 19.94
C ASP A 265 -14.30 2.85 19.27
N PRO A 266 -15.36 2.35 19.95
CA PRO A 266 -16.71 2.37 19.41
C PRO A 266 -17.22 3.76 19.03
N ASP A 267 -16.77 4.81 19.71
CA ASP A 267 -17.17 6.20 19.42
C ASP A 267 -16.55 6.70 18.10
N CYS A 268 -15.52 6.02 17.60
CA CYS A 268 -14.88 6.30 16.32
C CYS A 268 -15.47 5.49 15.15
N LEU A 269 -16.54 4.69 15.35
CA LEU A 269 -17.22 3.98 14.28
C LEU A 269 -17.91 4.96 13.33
N VAL A 270 -17.54 4.93 12.06
CA VAL A 270 -18.04 5.83 11.01
C VAL A 270 -19.25 5.23 10.30
N GLU A 271 -19.11 3.99 9.82
CA GLU A 271 -20.13 3.33 9.01
C GLU A 271 -19.97 1.80 9.01
N THR A 272 -20.96 1.10 8.46
CA THR A 272 -20.96 -0.36 8.33
C THR A 272 -21.37 -0.79 6.91
N PRO A 273 -20.58 -0.45 5.88
CA PRO A 273 -20.92 -0.70 4.48
C PRO A 273 -20.79 -2.18 4.10
N LEU A 274 -21.43 -2.53 2.98
CA LEU A 274 -21.23 -3.82 2.33
C LEU A 274 -19.86 -3.89 1.65
N TYR A 275 -19.24 -5.05 1.68
CA TYR A 275 -18.08 -5.39 0.89
C TYR A 275 -18.17 -6.84 0.42
N ARG A 276 -17.45 -7.14 -0.67
CA ARG A 276 -17.23 -8.48 -1.19
C ARG A 276 -15.90 -8.50 -1.94
N PRO A 277 -15.31 -9.69 -2.17
CA PRO A 277 -14.15 -9.79 -3.04
C PRO A 277 -14.51 -9.28 -4.45
N ALA A 278 -13.57 -8.61 -5.09
CA ALA A 278 -13.70 -8.17 -6.47
C ALA A 278 -13.80 -9.39 -7.39
N SER A 279 -14.72 -9.30 -8.34
CA SER A 279 -15.01 -10.33 -9.33
C SER A 279 -14.42 -9.98 -10.68
N MET A 280 -14.37 -10.95 -11.58
CA MET A 280 -13.96 -10.70 -12.97
C MET A 280 -14.79 -9.62 -13.66
N ALA A 281 -16.10 -9.52 -13.35
CA ALA A 281 -16.95 -8.46 -13.90
C ALA A 281 -16.52 -7.06 -13.43
N ASP A 282 -16.09 -6.93 -12.17
CA ASP A 282 -15.55 -5.67 -11.65
C ASP A 282 -14.24 -5.31 -12.34
N LEU A 283 -13.36 -6.29 -12.53
CA LEU A 283 -12.07 -6.11 -13.21
C LEU A 283 -12.26 -5.76 -14.70
N GLU A 284 -13.13 -6.45 -15.43
CA GLU A 284 -13.43 -6.15 -16.83
C GLU A 284 -13.99 -4.74 -17.01
N SER A 285 -14.86 -4.30 -16.09
CA SER A 285 -15.35 -2.91 -16.06
C SER A 285 -14.20 -1.92 -15.81
N SER A 286 -13.25 -2.26 -14.93
CA SER A 286 -12.07 -1.45 -14.61
C SER A 286 -11.16 -1.27 -15.83
N LEU A 287 -10.89 -2.37 -16.55
CA LEU A 287 -9.97 -2.41 -17.69
C LEU A 287 -10.56 -1.80 -18.96
N SER A 288 -11.89 -1.72 -19.08
CA SER A 288 -12.58 -1.09 -20.22
C SER A 288 -12.88 0.40 -20.03
N SER A 289 -12.64 0.94 -18.84
CA SER A 289 -12.76 2.36 -18.55
C SER A 289 -11.52 3.09 -19.04
N GLU A 290 -11.54 3.57 -20.29
CA GLU A 290 -10.59 4.56 -20.83
C GLU A 290 -11.02 5.99 -20.41
#